data_AF-A0A177AJX0-F1
#
_entry.id   AF-A0A177AJX0-F1
#
_cell.length_a   1.000
_cell.length_b   1.000
_cell.length_c   1.000
_cell.angle_alpha   90.00
_cell.angle_beta   90.00
_cell.angle_gamma   90.00
#
_symmetry.space_group_name_H-M   'P 1'
#
loop_
_entity.id
_entity.type
_entity.pdbx_description
1 polymer ?
#
loop_
_entity_poly.entity_id
_entity_poly.type
_entity_poly.pdbx_seq_one_letter_code
_entity_poly.pdbx_strand_id
1 'polypeptide(L)'
;MMFLYGGGVPLIAMALWLAISRAGFHKSHVTILSFFIGMLLTAVITDLIKNAVGRPRPDLISRCKAKAGTPLHTLVSWEVCTENDHHRLHDGWRSFPSGHSSFSFSGLGFLALFLSGQMHVFRREGDLARGLLALAPLILAGWVAISRCEDYRHDVYDVTIGSVLGMIVAHWSYRRFYPRLRNVNCDSPYASRTSVTSGGGFAKVGNDEEAAVMHEGTGPSAFNLGEIDSGDSD
;
A
#
# COMPACT_ATOMS: atom_id res chain seq x y z
N MET A 1 20.56 1.09 -1.83
CA MET A 1 20.21 1.08 -0.39
C MET A 1 18.73 1.35 -0.13
N MET A 2 18.13 2.40 -0.71
CA MET A 2 16.71 2.74 -0.52
C MET A 2 15.73 1.56 -0.73
N PHE A 3 15.80 0.85 -1.86
CA PHE A 3 14.90 -0.28 -2.13
C PHE A 3 15.06 -1.43 -1.12
N LEU A 4 16.29 -1.69 -0.68
CA LEU A 4 16.58 -2.74 0.28
C LEU A 4 16.00 -2.40 1.65
N TYR A 5 16.33 -1.24 2.21
CA TYR A 5 15.92 -0.87 3.57
C TYR A 5 14.46 -0.40 3.65
N GLY A 6 14.01 0.41 2.69
CA GLY A 6 12.64 0.95 2.69
C GLY A 6 11.60 -0.02 2.14
N GLY A 7 11.99 -0.97 1.28
CA GLY A 7 11.08 -1.92 0.64
C GLY A 7 11.30 -3.36 1.06
N GLY A 8 12.51 -3.88 0.85
CA GLY A 8 12.87 -5.27 1.11
C GLY A 8 12.75 -5.69 2.57
N VAL A 9 13.39 -4.94 3.48
CA VAL A 9 13.35 -5.21 4.93
C VAL A 9 11.91 -5.26 5.47
N PRO A 10 11.03 -4.26 5.22
CA PRO A 10 9.66 -4.33 5.71
C PRO A 10 8.84 -5.44 5.06
N LEU A 11 9.03 -5.71 3.76
CA LEU A 11 8.36 -6.83 3.10
C LEU A 11 8.72 -8.18 3.74
N ILE A 12 10.01 -8.42 3.95
CA ILE A 12 10.52 -9.65 4.59
C ILE A 12 10.00 -9.75 6.01
N ALA A 13 10.07 -8.67 6.80
CA ALA A 13 9.60 -8.66 8.19
C ALA A 13 8.10 -8.99 8.29
N MET A 14 7.26 -8.40 7.42
CA MET A 14 5.83 -8.74 7.38
C MET A 14 5.60 -10.17 6.91
N ALA A 15 6.30 -10.64 5.87
CA ALA A 15 6.15 -12.01 5.37
C ALA A 15 6.52 -13.04 6.45
N LEU A 16 7.61 -12.81 7.18
CA LEU A 16 8.01 -13.63 8.33
C LEU A 16 6.98 -13.59 9.44
N TRP A 17 6.48 -12.41 9.81
CA TRP A 17 5.42 -12.28 10.82
C TRP A 17 4.17 -13.07 10.44
N LEU A 18 3.71 -12.93 9.18
CA LEU A 18 2.53 -13.62 8.66
C LEU A 18 2.73 -15.15 8.63
N ALA A 19 3.93 -15.61 8.26
CA ALA A 19 4.27 -17.03 8.26
C ALA A 19 4.31 -17.62 9.67
N ILE A 20 4.99 -16.95 10.61
CA ILE A 20 5.10 -17.37 12.02
C ILE A 20 3.72 -17.38 12.69
N SER A 21 2.90 -16.36 12.43
CA SER A 21 1.54 -16.25 12.95
C SER A 21 0.54 -17.18 12.25
N ARG A 22 0.98 -17.95 11.24
CA ARG A 22 0.15 -18.80 10.38
C ARG A 22 -1.10 -18.06 9.88
N ALA A 23 -0.91 -16.82 9.43
CA ALA A 23 -2.00 -15.96 8.98
C ALA A 23 -2.70 -16.57 7.75
N GLY A 24 -4.04 -16.53 7.74
CA GLY A 24 -4.84 -17.00 6.62
C GLY A 24 -4.57 -16.20 5.33
N PHE A 25 -4.86 -16.81 4.18
CA PHE A 25 -4.58 -16.26 2.85
C PHE A 25 -5.10 -14.82 2.66
N HIS A 26 -6.34 -14.54 3.09
CA HIS A 26 -6.94 -13.20 3.00
C HIS A 26 -6.10 -12.14 3.71
N LYS A 27 -5.65 -12.42 4.94
CA LYS A 27 -4.85 -11.48 5.73
C LYS A 27 -3.49 -11.23 5.07
N SER A 28 -2.83 -12.28 4.62
CA SER A 28 -1.54 -12.18 3.93
C SER A 28 -1.66 -11.38 2.63
N HIS A 29 -2.62 -11.73 1.78
CA HIS A 29 -2.86 -11.05 0.51
C HIS A 29 -3.14 -9.56 0.69
N VAL A 30 -4.09 -9.21 1.56
CA VAL A 30 -4.48 -7.81 1.81
C VAL A 30 -3.32 -7.00 2.37
N THR A 31 -2.53 -7.57 3.28
CA THR A 31 -1.38 -6.88 3.88
C THR A 31 -0.31 -6.57 2.85
N ILE A 32 0.09 -7.58 2.06
CA ILE A 32 1.14 -7.43 1.06
C ILE A 32 0.68 -6.50 -0.07
N LEU A 33 -0.56 -6.64 -0.53
CA LEU A 33 -1.15 -5.75 -1.54
C LEU A 33 -1.19 -4.30 -1.05
N SER A 34 -1.68 -4.05 0.17
CA SER A 34 -1.73 -2.72 0.76
C SER A 34 -0.35 -2.08 0.89
N PHE A 35 0.66 -2.86 1.27
CA PHE A 35 2.04 -2.39 1.31
C PHE A 35 2.52 -1.94 -0.08
N PHE A 36 2.38 -2.77 -1.11
CA PHE A 36 2.80 -2.41 -2.47
C PHE A 36 2.06 -1.19 -3.02
N ILE A 37 0.75 -1.08 -2.77
CA ILE A 37 -0.03 0.11 -3.15
C ILE A 37 0.55 1.37 -2.49
N GLY A 38 0.84 1.33 -1.19
CA GLY A 38 1.42 2.47 -0.47
C GLY A 38 2.81 2.86 -0.99
N MET A 39 3.65 1.87 -1.27
CA MET A 39 5.00 2.10 -1.82
C MET A 39 4.96 2.69 -3.22
N LEU A 40 4.14 2.13 -4.11
CA LEU A 40 3.98 2.63 -5.48
C LEU A 40 3.40 4.04 -5.49
N LEU A 41 2.37 4.29 -4.69
CA LEU A 41 1.76 5.62 -4.58
C LEU A 41 2.78 6.66 -4.07
N THR A 42 3.58 6.30 -3.06
CA THR A 42 4.65 7.18 -2.56
C THR A 42 5.69 7.48 -3.63
N ALA A 43 6.13 6.47 -4.38
CA ALA A 43 7.11 6.65 -5.46
C ALA A 43 6.58 7.59 -6.54
N VAL A 44 5.36 7.35 -7.02
CA VAL A 44 4.70 8.17 -8.05
C VAL A 44 4.54 9.61 -7.57
N ILE A 45 3.96 9.83 -6.39
CA ILE A 45 3.76 11.19 -5.87
C ILE A 45 5.10 11.90 -5.69
N THR A 46 6.11 11.23 -5.12
CA THR A 46 7.43 11.84 -4.90
C THR A 46 8.07 12.25 -6.22
N ASP A 47 8.04 11.38 -7.23
CA ASP A 47 8.66 11.67 -8.52
C ASP A 47 7.93 12.77 -9.30
N LEU A 48 6.60 12.81 -9.20
CA LEU A 48 5.80 13.91 -9.76
C LEU A 48 6.18 15.24 -9.13
N ILE A 49 6.25 15.32 -7.79
CA ILE A 49 6.62 16.58 -7.11
C ILE A 49 8.07 16.97 -7.45
N LYS A 50 9.00 16.02 -7.50
CA LYS A 50 10.38 16.29 -7.89
C LYS A 50 10.49 16.92 -9.28
N ASN A 51 9.75 16.37 -10.24
CA ASN A 51 9.75 16.88 -11.60
C ASN A 51 9.05 18.24 -11.71
N ALA A 52 8.01 18.48 -10.91
CA ALA A 52 7.27 19.73 -10.91
C ALA A 52 8.04 20.88 -10.23
N VAL A 53 8.72 20.61 -9.11
CA VAL A 53 9.40 21.65 -8.32
C VAL A 53 10.77 21.99 -8.88
N GLY A 54 11.55 20.99 -9.34
CA GLY A 54 12.85 21.26 -9.94
C GLY A 54 13.85 21.95 -8.99
N ARG A 55 13.79 21.71 -7.67
CA ARG A 55 14.68 22.36 -6.69
C ARG A 55 16.13 21.87 -6.85
N PRO A 56 17.13 22.77 -6.94
CA PRO A 56 18.54 22.38 -6.99
C PRO A 56 19.00 21.74 -5.68
N ARG A 57 19.82 20.69 -5.78
CA ARG A 57 20.46 20.04 -4.63
C ARG A 57 21.63 20.88 -4.09
N PRO A 58 22.02 20.72 -2.82
CA PRO A 58 23.21 21.37 -2.27
C PRO A 58 24.50 21.00 -3.01
N ASP A 59 24.57 19.78 -3.58
CA ASP A 59 25.69 19.29 -4.38
C ASP A 59 25.60 19.66 -5.88
N LEU A 60 24.68 20.54 -6.30
CA LEU A 60 24.49 20.85 -7.72
C LEU A 60 25.74 21.46 -8.38
N ILE A 61 26.42 22.40 -7.72
CA ILE A 61 27.61 23.05 -8.29
C ILE A 61 28.76 22.06 -8.51
N SER A 62 28.92 21.08 -7.61
CA SER A 62 29.94 20.04 -7.78
C SER A 62 29.60 19.07 -8.91
N ARG A 63 28.31 18.80 -9.15
CA ARG A 63 27.84 18.03 -10.33
C ARG A 63 27.99 18.78 -11.64
N CYS A 64 27.73 20.09 -11.60
CA CYS A 64 27.78 21.03 -12.70
C CYS A 64 29.19 21.21 -13.28
N LYS A 65 30.25 20.92 -12.50
CA LYS A 65 31.66 21.20 -12.86
C LYS A 65 31.81 22.65 -13.34
N ALA A 66 31.56 23.60 -12.45
CA ALA A 66 31.52 25.01 -12.80
C ALA A 66 32.83 25.47 -13.48
N LYS A 67 32.72 26.37 -14.48
CA LYS A 67 33.85 26.95 -15.21
C LYS A 67 34.86 27.58 -14.25
N ALA A 68 36.15 27.50 -14.59
CA ALA A 68 37.20 28.19 -13.85
C ALA A 68 36.93 29.71 -13.82
N GLY A 69 37.09 30.32 -12.65
CA GLY A 69 36.78 31.75 -12.45
C GLY A 69 35.33 32.06 -12.10
N THR A 70 34.46 31.05 -11.90
CA THR A 70 33.10 31.26 -11.39
C THR A 70 33.15 31.96 -10.02
N PRO A 71 32.46 33.09 -9.82
CA PRO A 71 32.50 33.85 -8.57
C PRO A 71 31.94 33.04 -7.39
N LEU A 72 32.70 32.97 -6.29
CA LEU A 72 32.27 32.29 -5.07
C LEU A 72 31.21 33.10 -4.33
N HIS A 73 30.31 32.41 -3.62
CA HIS A 73 29.28 33.01 -2.75
C HIS A 73 28.33 33.99 -3.45
N THR A 74 28.16 33.86 -4.76
CA THR A 74 27.20 34.64 -5.55
C THR A 74 26.24 33.71 -6.29
N LEU A 75 25.05 34.20 -6.61
CA LEU A 75 24.10 33.46 -7.43
C LEU A 75 24.60 33.43 -8.88
N VAL A 76 24.65 32.23 -9.45
CA VAL A 76 25.11 31.98 -10.82
C VAL A 76 24.05 31.22 -11.62
N SER A 77 23.96 31.52 -12.91
CA SER A 77 23.11 30.80 -13.87
C SER A 77 23.70 29.41 -14.18
N TRP A 78 22.88 28.51 -14.73
CA TRP A 78 23.28 27.18 -15.20
C TRP A 78 24.35 27.21 -16.31
N GLU A 79 24.54 28.36 -16.98
CA GLU A 79 25.53 28.59 -18.05
C GLU A 79 26.99 28.40 -17.62
N VAL A 80 27.25 28.40 -16.32
CA VAL A 80 28.58 28.12 -15.76
C VAL A 80 28.90 26.63 -15.75
N CYS A 81 27.92 25.76 -15.98
CA CYS A 81 28.14 24.31 -15.98
C CYS A 81 28.90 23.85 -17.23
N THR A 82 29.82 22.90 -17.03
CA THR A 82 30.59 22.27 -18.10
C THR A 82 30.36 20.75 -18.18
N GLU A 83 29.57 20.19 -17.27
CA GLU A 83 29.20 18.78 -17.31
C GLU A 83 28.31 18.46 -18.53
N ASN A 84 28.72 17.45 -19.30
CA ASN A 84 28.00 17.00 -20.50
C ASN A 84 26.99 15.88 -20.20
N ASP A 85 27.06 15.27 -19.02
CA ASP A 85 26.10 14.27 -18.57
C ASP A 85 24.79 14.96 -18.11
N HIS A 86 23.84 15.08 -19.04
CA HIS A 86 22.52 15.63 -18.77
C HIS A 86 21.76 14.87 -17.67
N HIS A 87 21.93 13.56 -17.56
CA HIS A 87 21.22 12.78 -16.53
C HIS A 87 21.73 13.15 -15.14
N ARG A 88 23.04 13.30 -14.96
CA ARG A 88 23.66 13.77 -13.71
C ARG A 88 23.20 15.18 -13.34
N LEU A 89 23.10 16.08 -14.32
CA LEU A 89 22.65 17.45 -14.11
C LEU A 89 21.16 17.51 -13.76
N HIS A 90 20.31 16.77 -14.49
CA HIS A 90 18.86 16.69 -14.23
C HIS A 90 18.58 16.09 -12.85
N ASP A 91 19.30 15.05 -12.40
CA ASP A 91 19.18 14.56 -11.02
C ASP A 91 19.57 15.63 -10.00
N GLY A 92 20.52 16.52 -10.34
CA GLY A 92 20.90 17.67 -9.54
C GLY A 92 19.75 18.68 -9.30
N TRP A 93 18.75 18.73 -10.17
CA TRP A 93 17.56 19.58 -10.02
C TRP A 93 16.37 18.87 -9.37
N ARG A 94 16.52 17.63 -8.91
CA ARG A 94 15.43 16.83 -8.31
C ARG A 94 15.61 16.67 -6.79
N SER A 95 15.86 17.77 -6.08
CA SER A 95 16.09 17.72 -4.62
C SER A 95 14.80 17.55 -3.81
N PHE A 96 13.73 18.27 -4.13
CA PHE A 96 12.53 18.31 -3.30
C PHE A 96 11.39 17.44 -3.86
N PRO A 97 10.71 16.62 -3.04
CA PRO A 97 11.09 16.15 -1.71
C PRO A 97 12.12 15.00 -1.80
N SER A 98 12.75 14.66 -0.67
CA SER A 98 13.69 13.54 -0.61
C SER A 98 12.98 12.21 -0.84
N GLY A 99 13.26 11.57 -1.99
CA GLY A 99 12.70 10.25 -2.33
C GLY A 99 13.17 9.13 -1.42
N HIS A 100 14.40 9.20 -0.88
CA HIS A 100 14.87 8.23 0.11
C HIS A 100 14.08 8.34 1.41
N SER A 101 13.79 9.58 1.83
CA SER A 101 13.02 9.85 3.03
C SER A 101 11.57 9.37 2.88
N SER A 102 10.88 9.78 1.82
CA SER A 102 9.48 9.39 1.61
C SER A 102 9.29 7.89 1.45
N PHE A 103 10.16 7.22 0.69
CA PHE A 103 10.07 5.78 0.48
C PHE A 103 10.36 4.98 1.74
N SER A 104 11.38 5.37 2.53
CA SER A 104 11.67 4.72 3.81
C SER A 104 10.54 4.92 4.81
N PHE A 105 10.02 6.14 4.96
CA PHE A 105 8.89 6.42 5.86
C PHE A 105 7.59 5.77 5.38
N SER A 106 7.40 5.56 4.08
CA SER A 106 6.27 4.78 3.55
C SER A 106 6.37 3.31 3.96
N GLY A 107 7.47 2.64 3.63
CA GLY A 107 7.57 1.20 3.85
C GLY A 107 7.79 0.80 5.30
N LEU A 108 8.74 1.44 5.99
CA LEU A 108 9.00 1.19 7.40
C LEU A 108 7.92 1.80 8.30
N GLY A 109 7.28 2.89 7.88
CA GLY A 109 6.09 3.41 8.55
C GLY A 109 4.91 2.46 8.45
N PHE A 110 4.69 1.85 7.29
CA PHE A 110 3.68 0.81 7.14
C PHE A 110 3.99 -0.39 8.05
N LEU A 111 5.25 -0.85 8.11
CA LEU A 111 5.68 -1.90 9.03
C LEU A 111 5.42 -1.52 10.49
N ALA A 112 5.76 -0.29 10.90
CA ALA A 112 5.51 0.19 12.25
C ALA A 112 4.02 0.16 12.62
N LEU A 113 3.15 0.62 11.71
CA LEU A 113 1.69 0.56 11.88
C LEU A 113 1.18 -0.88 11.94
N PHE A 114 1.68 -1.75 11.05
CA PHE A 114 1.35 -3.16 11.04
C PHE A 114 1.71 -3.83 12.37
N LEU A 115 2.97 -3.73 12.81
CA LEU A 115 3.45 -4.29 14.07
C LEU A 115 2.69 -3.72 15.27
N SER A 116 2.38 -2.43 15.27
CA SER A 116 1.56 -1.79 16.31
C SER A 116 0.18 -2.45 16.45
N GLY A 117 -0.45 -2.77 15.31
CA GLY A 117 -1.74 -3.47 15.27
C GLY A 117 -1.63 -4.93 15.71
N GLN A 118 -0.62 -5.66 15.23
CA GLN A 118 -0.43 -7.07 15.57
C GLN A 118 -0.13 -7.28 17.06
N MET A 119 0.73 -6.45 17.64
CA MET A 119 1.12 -6.53 19.06
C MET A 119 0.16 -5.80 20.00
N HIS A 120 -0.89 -5.17 19.45
CA HIS A 120 -1.90 -4.42 20.21
C HIS A 120 -1.31 -3.34 21.12
N VAL A 121 -0.33 -2.58 20.61
CA VAL A 121 0.47 -1.62 21.38
C VAL A 121 -0.37 -0.58 22.13
N PHE A 122 -1.51 -0.17 21.56
CA PHE A 122 -2.36 0.90 22.12
C PHE A 122 -3.48 0.41 23.04
N ARG A 123 -3.43 -0.85 23.53
CA ARG A 123 -4.33 -1.32 24.60
C ARG A 123 -3.87 -0.76 25.94
N ARG A 124 -4.81 -0.66 26.89
CA ARG A 124 -4.54 -0.15 28.26
C ARG A 124 -3.46 -0.94 29.02
N GLU A 125 -3.23 -2.19 28.64
CA GLU A 125 -2.23 -3.10 29.22
C GLU A 125 -0.97 -3.22 28.33
N GLY A 126 -0.71 -2.23 27.47
CA GLY A 126 0.40 -2.25 26.53
C GLY A 126 1.76 -2.24 27.25
N ASP A 127 2.57 -3.26 26.99
CA ASP A 127 3.97 -3.36 27.44
C ASP A 127 4.88 -2.42 26.61
N LEU A 128 5.77 -1.70 27.29
CA LEU A 128 6.76 -0.80 26.69
C LEU A 128 7.60 -1.52 25.63
N ALA A 129 7.98 -2.77 25.86
CA ALA A 129 8.80 -3.54 24.92
C ALA A 129 8.11 -3.66 23.55
N ARG A 130 6.80 -3.90 23.53
CA ARG A 130 6.01 -3.98 22.28
C ARG A 130 5.95 -2.63 21.58
N GLY A 131 5.82 -1.55 22.35
CA GLY A 131 5.88 -0.19 21.82
C GLY A 131 7.22 0.12 21.15
N LEU A 132 8.34 -0.21 21.80
CA LEU A 132 9.68 -0.01 21.26
C LEU A 132 9.93 -0.85 20.00
N LEU A 133 9.50 -2.13 20.00
CA LEU A 133 9.60 -2.99 18.82
C LEU A 133 8.80 -2.46 17.63
N ALA A 134 7.60 -1.90 17.88
CA ALA A 134 6.78 -1.29 16.83
C ALA A 134 7.35 0.06 16.34
N LEU A 135 8.10 0.78 17.18
CA LEU A 135 8.76 2.04 16.81
C LEU A 135 10.13 1.85 16.13
N ALA A 136 10.80 0.72 16.33
CA ALA A 136 12.11 0.45 15.75
C ALA A 136 12.19 0.67 14.22
N PRO A 137 11.17 0.30 13.40
CA PRO A 137 11.17 0.62 11.97
C PRO A 137 11.21 2.14 11.68
N LEU A 138 10.56 2.97 12.50
CA LEU A 138 10.60 4.42 12.33
C LEU A 138 11.96 5.01 12.67
N ILE A 139 12.66 4.44 13.65
CA ILE A 139 14.05 4.83 13.96
C ILE A 139 14.96 4.51 12.77
N LEU A 140 14.80 3.32 12.17
CA LEU A 140 15.54 2.94 10.97
C LEU A 140 15.21 3.87 9.78
N ALA A 141 13.95 4.26 9.62
CA ALA A 141 13.54 5.21 8.59
C ALA A 141 14.19 6.59 8.80
N GLY A 142 14.23 7.05 10.06
CA GLY A 142 14.92 8.28 10.47
C GLY A 142 16.42 8.23 10.16
N TRP A 143 17.09 7.12 10.44
CA TRP A 143 18.50 6.95 10.12
C TRP A 143 18.77 7.05 8.60
N VAL A 144 17.95 6.39 7.78
CA VAL A 144 18.04 6.52 6.31
C VAL A 144 17.81 7.97 5.85
N ALA A 145 16.84 8.67 6.46
CA ALA A 145 16.55 10.06 6.15
C ALA A 145 17.71 11.00 6.51
N ILE A 146 18.30 10.85 7.71
CA ILE A 146 19.43 11.66 8.19
C ILE A 146 20.67 11.47 7.30
N SER A 147 20.94 10.26 6.82
CA SER A 147 22.05 9.99 5.91
C SER A 147 22.03 10.83 4.63
N ARG A 148 20.86 11.37 4.23
CA ARG A 148 20.73 12.23 3.05
C ARG A 148 21.16 13.68 3.30
N CYS A 149 21.06 14.12 4.55
CA CYS A 149 21.62 15.39 4.98
C CYS A 149 23.15 15.29 5.09
N GLU A 150 23.66 14.18 5.64
CA GLU A 150 25.11 13.93 5.79
C GLU A 150 25.85 13.89 4.44
N ASP A 151 25.23 13.30 3.41
CA ASP A 151 25.78 13.26 2.05
C ASP A 151 25.61 14.57 1.26
N TYR A 152 25.08 15.65 1.87
CA TYR A 152 24.76 16.93 1.21
C TYR A 152 23.87 16.81 -0.05
N ARG A 153 23.09 15.73 -0.14
CA ARG A 153 22.21 15.48 -1.30
C ARG A 153 20.86 16.15 -1.19
N HIS A 154 20.47 16.51 0.03
CA HIS A 154 19.18 17.07 0.36
C HIS A 154 19.31 18.06 1.51
N ASP A 155 18.50 19.10 1.46
CA ASP A 155 18.31 20.03 2.56
C ASP A 155 17.34 19.45 3.61
N VAL A 156 17.37 19.96 4.84
CA VAL A 156 16.51 19.45 5.94
C VAL A 156 15.03 19.55 5.58
N TYR A 157 14.61 20.58 4.84
CA TYR A 157 13.22 20.71 4.38
C TYR A 157 12.83 19.60 3.38
N ASP A 158 13.74 19.20 2.50
CA ASP A 158 13.47 18.11 1.53
C ASP A 158 13.24 16.78 2.25
N VAL A 159 14.05 16.53 3.30
CA VAL A 159 14.00 15.31 4.09
C VAL A 159 12.77 15.24 4.97
N THR A 160 12.44 16.32 5.67
CA THR A 160 11.27 16.41 6.57
C THR A 160 9.96 16.29 5.81
N ILE A 161 9.78 17.03 4.71
CA ILE A 161 8.58 16.91 3.87
C ILE A 161 8.50 15.53 3.22
N GLY A 162 9.64 14.96 2.81
CA GLY A 162 9.70 13.57 2.34
C GLY A 162 9.18 12.59 3.40
N SER A 163 9.67 12.69 4.65
CA SER A 163 9.24 11.83 5.77
C SER A 163 7.74 11.93 6.02
N VAL A 164 7.22 13.16 6.08
CA VAL A 164 5.80 13.42 6.31
C VAL A 164 4.95 12.83 5.20
N LEU A 165 5.33 13.04 3.94
CA LEU A 165 4.64 12.49 2.77
C LEU A 165 4.58 10.96 2.84
N GLY A 166 5.72 10.31 3.09
CA GLY A 166 5.80 8.86 3.23
C GLY A 166 4.90 8.34 4.35
N MET A 167 4.92 9.01 5.52
CA MET A 167 4.10 8.63 6.66
C MET A 167 2.60 8.78 6.41
N ILE A 168 2.19 9.86 5.73
CA ILE A 168 0.78 10.08 5.34
C ILE A 168 0.31 8.96 4.42
N VAL A 169 1.10 8.62 3.40
CA VAL A 169 0.73 7.56 2.45
C VAL A 169 0.69 6.19 3.13
N ALA A 170 1.66 5.89 4.00
CA ALA A 170 1.65 4.67 4.82
C ALA A 170 0.40 4.58 5.68
N HIS A 171 0.06 5.66 6.40
CA HIS A 171 -1.12 5.72 7.24
C HIS A 171 -2.40 5.53 6.42
N TRP A 172 -2.52 6.24 5.30
CA TRP A 172 -3.68 6.13 4.41
C TRP A 172 -3.84 4.70 3.88
N SER A 173 -2.75 4.10 3.37
CA SER A 173 -2.78 2.73 2.84
C SER A 173 -3.14 1.72 3.93
N TYR A 174 -2.52 1.80 5.11
CA TYR A 174 -2.84 0.93 6.24
C TYR A 174 -4.33 1.03 6.62
N ARG A 175 -4.84 2.26 6.80
CA ARG A 175 -6.23 2.52 7.22
C ARG A 175 -7.28 2.15 6.19
N ARG A 176 -6.90 2.02 4.92
CA ARG A 176 -7.78 1.53 3.85
C ARG A 176 -8.20 0.07 4.09
N PHE A 177 -7.32 -0.72 4.69
CA PHE A 177 -7.50 -2.16 4.85
C PHE A 177 -7.56 -2.66 6.30
N TYR A 178 -7.04 -1.87 7.25
CA TYR A 178 -7.05 -2.17 8.68
C TYR A 178 -7.83 -1.13 9.49
N PRO A 179 -8.44 -1.53 10.64
CA PRO A 179 -9.10 -0.59 11.53
C PRO A 179 -8.10 0.27 12.31
N ARG A 180 -8.62 1.19 13.12
CA ARG A 180 -7.79 2.05 13.99
C ARG A 180 -6.99 1.17 14.96
N LEU A 181 -5.77 1.59 15.30
CA LEU A 181 -4.88 0.85 16.22
C LEU A 181 -5.40 0.70 17.65
N ARG A 182 -6.44 1.45 18.02
CA ARG A 182 -7.14 1.32 19.32
C ARG A 182 -8.35 0.39 19.28
N ASN A 183 -8.74 -0.09 18.09
CA ASN A 183 -9.82 -1.06 17.95
C ASN A 183 -9.36 -2.41 18.51
N VAL A 184 -10.29 -3.18 19.07
CA VAL A 184 -10.04 -4.54 19.59
C VAL A 184 -9.52 -5.47 18.50
N ASN A 185 -9.96 -5.27 17.25
CA ASN A 185 -9.59 -6.09 16.09
C ASN A 185 -8.52 -5.41 15.21
N CYS A 186 -7.59 -4.64 15.80
CA CYS A 186 -6.56 -3.90 15.04
C CYS A 186 -5.52 -4.77 14.34
N ASP A 187 -5.42 -6.04 14.72
CA ASP A 187 -4.53 -7.03 14.13
C ASP A 187 -5.07 -7.63 12.83
N SER A 188 -6.37 -7.49 12.54
CA SER A 188 -7.03 -8.17 11.43
C SER A 188 -7.57 -7.18 10.40
N PRO A 189 -7.36 -7.44 9.09
CA PRO A 189 -7.89 -6.58 8.04
C PRO A 189 -9.41 -6.74 7.92
N TYR A 190 -10.07 -5.78 7.28
CA TYR A 190 -11.50 -5.88 7.00
C TYR A 190 -11.84 -7.13 6.19
N ALA A 191 -13.04 -7.68 6.44
CA ALA A 191 -13.53 -8.87 5.74
C ALA A 191 -13.63 -8.64 4.23
N SER A 192 -13.41 -9.69 3.45
CA SER A 192 -13.63 -9.66 2.01
C SER A 192 -15.12 -9.44 1.72
N ARG A 193 -15.44 -8.63 0.69
CA ARG A 193 -16.83 -8.48 0.24
C ARG A 193 -17.45 -9.83 -0.13
N THR A 194 -16.65 -10.73 -0.71
CA THR A 194 -17.08 -12.10 -1.06
C THR A 194 -17.43 -12.93 0.17
N SER A 195 -16.71 -12.78 1.29
CA SER A 195 -17.03 -13.50 2.52
C SER A 195 -18.32 -13.01 3.20
N VAL A 196 -18.68 -11.73 3.01
CA VAL A 196 -19.95 -11.18 3.51
C VAL A 196 -21.12 -11.73 2.71
N THR A 197 -20.99 -11.86 1.39
CA THR A 197 -22.01 -12.47 0.53
C THR A 197 -22.20 -13.96 0.79
N SER A 198 -21.14 -14.70 1.15
CA SER A 198 -21.28 -16.12 1.50
C SER A 198 -21.95 -16.39 2.85
N GLY A 199 -21.96 -15.41 3.77
CA GLY A 199 -22.59 -15.54 5.10
C GLY A 199 -24.04 -15.03 5.18
N GLY A 200 -24.51 -14.31 4.15
CA GLY A 200 -25.89 -13.87 4.01
C GLY A 200 -26.56 -14.64 2.87
N GLY A 201 -27.50 -15.51 3.20
CA GLY A 201 -28.15 -16.45 2.30
C GLY A 201 -28.76 -15.83 1.04
N PHE A 202 -27.96 -15.69 0.00
CA PHE A 202 -28.42 -15.74 -1.38
C PHE A 202 -27.76 -16.97 -2.00
N ALA A 203 -28.40 -18.12 -1.79
CA ALA A 203 -28.15 -19.28 -2.62
C ALA A 203 -28.43 -18.87 -4.07
N LYS A 204 -27.48 -19.12 -4.95
CA LYS A 204 -27.69 -19.06 -6.39
C LYS A 204 -28.84 -20.02 -6.69
N VAL A 205 -30.01 -19.51 -7.06
CA VAL A 205 -31.13 -20.34 -7.53
C VAL A 205 -30.57 -21.09 -8.74
N GLY A 206 -30.39 -22.40 -8.58
CA GLY A 206 -29.98 -23.28 -9.67
C GLY A 206 -31.02 -23.19 -10.76
N ASN A 207 -30.56 -23.12 -12.01
CA ASN A 207 -31.40 -22.96 -13.19
C ASN A 207 -32.55 -23.97 -13.17
N ASP A 208 -33.78 -23.47 -13.17
CA ASP A 208 -35.03 -24.26 -13.21
C ASP A 208 -35.17 -25.11 -14.49
N GLU A 209 -34.27 -24.94 -15.46
CA GLU A 209 -34.27 -25.66 -16.74
C GLU A 209 -33.86 -27.14 -16.60
N GLU A 210 -33.03 -27.52 -15.63
CA GLU A 210 -32.59 -28.92 -15.47
C GLU A 210 -33.61 -29.77 -14.69
N ALA A 211 -34.47 -29.13 -13.89
CA ALA A 211 -35.58 -29.79 -13.20
C ALA A 211 -36.81 -30.00 -14.11
N ALA A 212 -36.99 -29.15 -15.13
CA ALA A 212 -38.06 -29.30 -16.12
C ALA A 212 -37.83 -30.51 -17.05
N VAL A 213 -36.57 -30.82 -17.39
CA VAL A 213 -36.23 -31.94 -18.30
C VAL A 213 -36.48 -33.31 -17.66
N MET A 214 -36.42 -33.43 -16.33
CA MET A 214 -36.79 -34.68 -15.64
C MET A 214 -38.32 -34.86 -15.47
N HIS A 215 -39.13 -33.83 -15.69
CA HIS A 215 -40.58 -33.89 -15.53
C HIS A 215 -41.35 -33.91 -16.88
N GLU A 216 -40.64 -33.95 -18.00
CA GLU A 216 -41.22 -34.01 -19.36
C GLU A 216 -41.35 -35.45 -19.90
N GLY A 217 -41.51 -36.44 -19.01
CA GLY A 217 -41.70 -37.86 -19.34
C GLY A 217 -43.14 -38.36 -19.23
N THR A 218 -44.12 -37.51 -18.91
CA THR A 218 -45.53 -37.96 -18.80
C THR A 218 -46.44 -36.96 -19.51
N GLY A 219 -46.95 -37.38 -20.66
CA GLY A 219 -47.70 -36.55 -21.61
C GLY A 219 -49.06 -36.03 -21.11
N PRO A 220 -49.65 -35.09 -21.85
CA PRO A 220 -50.76 -34.25 -21.40
C PRO A 220 -52.09 -35.00 -21.27
N SER A 221 -52.86 -34.66 -20.23
CA SER A 221 -54.26 -35.06 -20.08
C SER A 221 -55.08 -34.59 -21.28
N ALA A 222 -55.62 -35.56 -22.02
CA ALA A 222 -56.54 -35.32 -23.12
C ALA A 222 -57.94 -34.98 -22.62
N PHE A 223 -58.58 -34.10 -23.37
CA PHE A 223 -59.89 -33.50 -23.18
C PHE A 223 -60.98 -34.34 -23.86
N ASN A 224 -62.07 -34.59 -23.11
CA ASN A 224 -63.46 -34.94 -23.50
C ASN A 224 -63.78 -36.26 -24.23
N LEU A 225 -64.77 -37.01 -23.70
CA LEU A 225 -66.15 -37.08 -24.22
C LEU A 225 -67.04 -37.88 -23.25
N GLY A 226 -68.24 -37.36 -22.98
CA GLY A 226 -69.25 -38.04 -22.16
C GLY A 226 -69.88 -39.21 -22.90
N GLU A 227 -70.20 -40.27 -22.16
CA GLU A 227 -71.05 -41.34 -22.63
C GLU A 227 -72.20 -41.57 -21.64
N ILE A 228 -73.36 -41.80 -22.22
CA ILE A 228 -74.71 -41.68 -21.67
C ILE A 228 -75.04 -42.94 -20.85
N ASP A 229 -75.50 -42.76 -19.61
CA ASP A 229 -76.03 -43.85 -18.80
C ASP A 229 -77.44 -44.22 -19.31
N SER A 230 -77.53 -45.35 -20.01
CA SER A 230 -78.80 -46.01 -20.32
C SER A 230 -79.25 -46.80 -19.10
N GLY A 231 -80.13 -46.21 -18.30
CA GLY A 231 -80.98 -46.98 -17.40
C GLY A 231 -82.02 -47.76 -18.20
N ASP A 232 -82.21 -49.05 -17.89
CA ASP A 232 -83.54 -49.62 -17.64
C ASP A 232 -83.49 -51.07 -17.12
N SER A 233 -84.45 -51.37 -16.21
CA SER A 233 -85.14 -52.68 -15.94
C SER A 233 -84.29 -53.90 -15.53
N ASP A 234 -84.58 -54.70 -14.50
CA ASP A 234 -85.80 -55.04 -13.73
C ASP A 234 -85.47 -55.38 -12.26
#